data_AF-U5VXE3-F1
#
_entry.id   AF-U5VXE3-F1
#
_cell.length_a   1.000
_cell.length_b   1.000
_cell.length_c   1.000
_cell.angle_alpha   90.00
_cell.angle_beta   90.00
_cell.angle_gamma   90.00
#
_symmetry.space_group_name_H-M   'P 1'
#
loop_
_entity.id
_entity.type
_entity.pdbx_description
1 polymer ?
#
loop_
_entity_poly.entity_id
_entity_poly.type
_entity_poly.pdbx_seq_one_letter_code
_entity_poly.pdbx_strand_id
1 'polypeptide(L)'
;MTAAQPGVPGGHPAEPRGDTARHETTTEQPLGHAGPTGEPLANAGLTGEPLVNAGLTGEPPANAGLTGEPLANDGPIGEPPANDGLTAGQTAGDRATTLPSAAGRDADDRSDTRLPGAGLTAGGRGKTRPIKVVAFGGGHGLAVSLRGLLRCAPELDLDITAVVTVGDNGGSSGRLRAERDAQLPPGDLRMALAALADDDPGHQRTVALLQHRFALVGKPDRRAADGIPVSSGESFVQPAGAEVPGDRRIASVGGKHDPLAGHAVGNLLLLGLMELLGDPVEALEHAGAMVGARGRVLPMACHAVGIEADVRGGDPARPDDVVTVRGQHAVAVTTGHVEALRIVPASPPACPPAVAAIAEADWLIFGPGSWYTSVLPHLLVPELAAAIVASPARRVVTLNLAADNETLGMSVADHLAALHWYLPQLRVDAVLADAKWVGEPDPVHRAAEALGARLVLASLAVADGSPKHDPESLGTALVPVLGSDR
;
A
#
# COMPACT_ATOMS: atom_id res chain seq x y z
N MET A 1 63.05 33.91 27.57
CA MET A 1 64.39 33.55 27.05
C MET A 1 64.19 32.39 26.09
N THR A 2 64.57 32.58 24.82
CA THR A 2 65.43 31.67 24.02
C THR A 2 65.08 30.17 24.05
N ALA A 3 64.47 29.50 23.06
CA ALA A 3 64.48 29.57 21.58
C ALA A 3 65.77 29.03 20.88
N ALA A 4 65.71 27.82 20.30
CA ALA A 4 66.60 27.33 19.22
C ALA A 4 66.15 25.96 18.61
N GLN A 5 65.94 25.91 17.30
CA GLN A 5 66.32 24.80 16.37
C GLN A 5 67.69 25.17 15.73
N PRO A 6 68.34 24.46 14.76
CA PRO A 6 67.93 23.31 13.90
C PRO A 6 69.03 22.23 13.64
N GLY A 7 68.88 21.36 12.62
CA GLY A 7 69.97 20.53 12.06
C GLY A 7 69.54 19.47 11.00
N VAL A 8 69.89 19.66 9.71
CA VAL A 8 69.43 18.95 8.48
C VAL A 8 70.45 19.24 7.33
N PRO A 9 70.67 18.46 6.23
CA PRO A 9 70.13 17.16 5.72
C PRO A 9 71.23 16.09 5.38
N GLY A 10 70.87 14.98 4.69
CA GLY A 10 71.79 14.31 3.72
C GLY A 10 71.43 12.87 3.27
N GLY A 11 71.47 12.57 1.94
CA GLY A 11 71.70 11.20 1.43
C GLY A 11 70.70 10.55 0.43
N HIS A 12 70.74 10.95 -0.84
CA HIS A 12 70.40 10.10 -2.02
C HIS A 12 71.72 9.84 -2.79
N PRO A 13 71.90 8.80 -3.66
CA PRO A 13 71.04 8.57 -4.85
C PRO A 13 70.98 7.11 -5.44
N ALA A 14 70.38 7.03 -6.65
CA ALA A 14 70.71 6.15 -7.81
C ALA A 14 69.98 4.80 -8.03
N GLU A 15 69.50 4.65 -9.29
CA GLU A 15 69.17 3.37 -9.96
C GLU A 15 70.47 2.60 -10.35
N PRO A 16 70.35 1.38 -10.90
CA PRO A 16 70.61 1.28 -12.35
C PRO A 16 69.57 0.46 -13.15
N ARG A 17 69.68 0.55 -14.49
CA ARG A 17 68.81 -0.13 -15.49
C ARG A 17 69.60 -1.12 -16.34
N GLY A 18 68.91 -2.05 -17.01
CA GLY A 18 69.39 -2.78 -18.19
C GLY A 18 69.54 -4.31 -18.01
N ASP A 19 69.46 -5.14 -19.06
CA ASP A 19 69.09 -4.81 -20.45
C ASP A 19 68.57 -6.01 -21.31
N THR A 20 68.07 -5.67 -22.50
CA THR A 20 67.54 -6.41 -23.67
C THR A 20 67.80 -7.92 -23.96
N ALA A 21 66.73 -8.59 -24.46
CA ALA A 21 66.64 -9.40 -25.72
C ALA A 21 65.15 -9.79 -25.95
N ARG A 22 64.47 -9.69 -27.11
CA ARG A 22 64.70 -10.13 -28.52
C ARG A 22 64.71 -11.66 -28.68
N HIS A 23 64.09 -12.31 -29.68
CA HIS A 23 63.08 -11.94 -30.71
C HIS A 23 62.62 -13.28 -31.37
N GLU A 24 61.40 -13.41 -31.90
CA GLU A 24 61.12 -14.00 -33.25
C GLU A 24 59.61 -14.04 -33.61
N THR A 25 59.31 -14.31 -34.88
CA THR A 25 57.98 -14.20 -35.51
C THR A 25 57.86 -15.13 -36.73
N THR A 26 56.76 -15.87 -36.88
CA THR A 26 56.19 -16.38 -38.15
C THR A 26 54.88 -17.17 -37.89
N THR A 27 53.98 -17.52 -38.84
CA THR A 27 53.43 -16.84 -40.05
C THR A 27 52.31 -17.74 -40.63
N GLU A 28 51.08 -17.21 -40.81
CA GLU A 28 49.99 -17.73 -41.69
C GLU A 28 49.40 -19.16 -41.40
N GLN A 29 48.24 -19.61 -41.90
CA GLN A 29 47.09 -19.02 -42.63
C GLN A 29 45.77 -19.79 -42.22
N PRO A 30 44.54 -19.42 -42.65
CA PRO A 30 43.28 -19.89 -42.06
C PRO A 30 42.55 -21.01 -42.82
N LEU A 31 41.51 -21.60 -42.21
CA LEU A 31 40.33 -22.20 -42.87
C LEU A 31 39.21 -22.48 -41.84
N GLY A 32 37.93 -22.47 -42.24
CA GLY A 32 36.83 -23.04 -41.43
C GLY A 32 35.58 -22.16 -41.18
N HIS A 33 34.84 -21.77 -42.22
CA HIS A 33 33.45 -21.33 -42.05
C HIS A 33 32.50 -22.52 -41.87
N ALA A 34 31.63 -22.49 -40.86
CA ALA A 34 30.47 -23.36 -40.75
C ALA A 34 29.29 -22.61 -40.11
N GLY A 35 28.14 -22.59 -40.80
CA GLY A 35 26.84 -22.40 -40.15
C GLY A 35 26.38 -23.72 -39.49
N PRO A 36 25.22 -23.73 -38.83
CA PRO A 36 24.03 -24.02 -39.64
C PRO A 36 22.74 -23.29 -39.23
N THR A 37 21.79 -23.26 -40.17
CA THR A 37 20.35 -23.11 -39.89
C THR A 37 19.77 -24.42 -39.34
N GLY A 38 18.88 -24.36 -38.36
CA GLY A 38 18.19 -25.53 -37.82
C GLY A 38 16.91 -25.17 -37.07
N GLU A 39 15.85 -25.94 -37.28
CA GLU A 39 14.52 -25.77 -36.65
C GLU A 39 14.47 -26.38 -35.23
N PRO A 40 13.48 -26.00 -34.38
CA PRO A 40 13.47 -26.39 -32.97
C PRO A 40 13.23 -27.89 -32.76
N LEU A 41 14.07 -28.50 -31.92
CA LEU A 41 13.88 -29.88 -31.46
C LEU A 41 12.89 -29.95 -30.30
N ALA A 42 12.01 -30.95 -30.35
CA ALA A 42 10.93 -31.17 -29.39
C ALA A 42 11.37 -31.93 -28.13
N ASN A 43 10.47 -32.00 -27.15
CA ASN A 43 10.64 -32.61 -25.83
C ASN A 43 11.36 -33.98 -25.84
N ALA A 44 12.50 -34.02 -25.15
CA ALA A 44 12.78 -35.07 -24.18
C ALA A 44 12.78 -34.40 -22.79
N GLY A 45 12.22 -34.98 -21.73
CA GLY A 45 12.01 -36.40 -21.50
C GLY A 45 12.87 -36.91 -20.34
N LEU A 46 13.13 -36.06 -19.33
CA LEU A 46 13.84 -36.41 -18.12
C LEU A 46 12.85 -36.46 -16.95
N THR A 47 12.51 -37.68 -16.53
CA THR A 47 11.79 -37.96 -15.30
C THR A 47 12.74 -37.77 -14.10
N GLY A 48 12.84 -36.54 -13.62
CA GLY A 48 13.32 -36.26 -12.26
C GLY A 48 12.18 -36.49 -11.27
N GLU A 49 12.40 -37.33 -10.25
CA GLU A 49 11.45 -37.43 -9.14
C GLU A 49 11.40 -36.12 -8.36
N PRO A 50 10.24 -35.74 -7.77
CA PRO A 50 10.15 -34.51 -6.99
C PRO A 50 11.11 -34.57 -5.80
N LEU A 51 11.94 -33.54 -5.65
CA LEU A 51 12.81 -33.41 -4.48
C LEU A 51 11.95 -33.31 -3.22
N VAL A 52 11.91 -34.42 -2.48
CA VAL A 52 11.15 -34.55 -1.24
C VAL A 52 11.64 -33.52 -0.23
N ASN A 53 10.66 -32.91 0.46
CA ASN A 53 10.81 -31.82 1.43
C ASN A 53 12.02 -32.01 2.38
N ALA A 54 13.15 -31.38 2.06
CA ALA A 54 14.31 -31.30 2.94
C ALA A 54 14.03 -30.21 3.99
N GLY A 55 13.85 -30.62 5.24
CA GLY A 55 13.21 -29.78 6.25
C GLY A 55 13.93 -28.48 6.56
N LEU A 56 13.28 -27.34 6.29
CA LEU A 56 13.56 -26.07 6.96
C LEU A 56 13.05 -26.12 8.41
N THR A 57 13.71 -26.90 9.26
CA THR A 57 13.53 -26.85 10.72
C THR A 57 14.26 -25.64 11.30
N GLY A 58 13.88 -24.44 10.84
CA GLY A 58 14.22 -23.19 11.51
C GLY A 58 13.17 -22.93 12.59
N GLU A 59 13.55 -23.03 13.86
CA GLU A 59 12.70 -22.50 14.93
C GLU A 59 12.60 -20.97 14.76
N PRO A 60 11.43 -20.36 15.03
CA PRO A 60 11.31 -18.91 15.00
C PRO A 60 12.23 -18.29 16.06
N PRO A 61 12.87 -17.14 15.79
CA PRO A 61 13.68 -16.45 16.79
C PRO A 61 12.77 -16.08 17.99
N ALA A 62 13.04 -16.69 19.15
CA ALA A 62 12.16 -16.58 20.31
C ALA A 62 12.07 -15.12 20.81
N ASN A 63 10.85 -14.66 21.07
CA ASN A 63 10.58 -13.40 21.79
C ASN A 63 11.06 -13.52 23.24
N ALA A 64 12.34 -13.25 23.48
CA ALA A 64 12.94 -13.28 24.80
C ALA A 64 12.51 -12.05 25.62
N GLY A 65 11.74 -12.23 26.69
CA GLY A 65 11.60 -11.16 27.70
C GLY A 65 10.32 -11.01 28.53
N LEU A 66 9.46 -12.02 28.72
CA LEU A 66 8.40 -11.97 29.74
C LEU A 66 8.31 -13.26 30.57
N THR A 67 9.17 -13.37 31.58
CA THR A 67 9.01 -14.35 32.66
C THR A 67 8.16 -13.75 33.79
N GLY A 68 6.89 -14.15 33.86
CA GLY A 68 5.98 -13.83 34.97
C GLY A 68 5.24 -15.08 35.41
N GLU A 69 5.32 -15.42 36.69
CA GLU A 69 4.66 -16.60 37.29
C GLU A 69 3.13 -16.49 37.20
N PRO A 70 2.40 -17.59 36.95
CA PRO A 70 0.94 -17.58 36.89
C PRO A 70 0.33 -17.57 38.29
N LEU A 71 -0.28 -16.44 38.69
CA LEU A 71 -1.19 -16.43 39.84
C LEU A 71 -2.52 -17.08 39.45
N ALA A 72 -2.69 -18.34 39.84
CA ALA A 72 -3.99 -19.01 39.79
C ALA A 72 -4.98 -18.35 40.77
N ASN A 73 -6.25 -18.28 40.39
CA ASN A 73 -7.34 -18.11 41.33
C ASN A 73 -8.62 -18.72 40.74
N ASP A 74 -9.20 -19.69 41.45
CA ASP A 74 -10.48 -20.29 41.09
C ASP A 74 -11.65 -19.32 41.32
N GLY A 75 -12.79 -19.60 40.67
CA GLY A 75 -14.05 -18.90 40.94
C GLY A 75 -14.62 -19.19 42.34
N PRO A 76 -15.78 -18.58 42.69
CA PRO A 76 -17.00 -19.11 42.08
C PRO A 76 -18.10 -18.09 41.72
N ILE A 77 -18.88 -18.50 40.72
CA ILE A 77 -20.26 -18.15 40.34
C ILE A 77 -21.14 -17.33 41.34
N GLY A 78 -21.88 -16.36 40.78
CA GLY A 78 -23.04 -15.72 41.39
C GLY A 78 -23.83 -14.87 40.39
N GLU A 79 -25.11 -15.19 40.17
CA GLU A 79 -26.03 -14.45 39.27
C GLU A 79 -26.81 -13.33 40.00
N PRO A 80 -27.43 -12.37 39.28
CA PRO A 80 -27.75 -11.04 39.83
C PRO A 80 -29.19 -10.88 40.36
N PRO A 81 -29.42 -9.86 41.22
CA PRO A 81 -30.73 -9.25 41.45
C PRO A 81 -30.98 -8.07 40.47
N ALA A 82 -32.24 -7.64 40.34
CA ALA A 82 -32.65 -6.55 39.45
C ALA A 82 -33.52 -5.49 40.15
N ASN A 83 -33.58 -4.32 39.51
CA ASN A 83 -34.62 -3.29 39.57
C ASN A 83 -34.68 -2.31 40.77
N ASP A 84 -35.45 -1.24 40.52
CA ASP A 84 -35.90 -0.13 41.38
C ASP A 84 -34.80 0.78 41.98
N GLY A 85 -34.81 2.11 41.84
CA GLY A 85 -35.72 3.01 41.10
C GLY A 85 -36.60 3.87 42.01
N LEU A 86 -36.10 5.02 42.48
CA LEU A 86 -36.90 6.08 43.14
C LEU A 86 -36.17 7.44 43.16
N THR A 87 -36.88 8.53 43.47
CA THR A 87 -36.46 9.93 43.25
C THR A 87 -36.60 10.84 44.49
N ALA A 88 -36.06 12.06 44.38
CA ALA A 88 -36.35 13.31 45.15
C ALA A 88 -35.49 13.69 46.39
N GLY A 89 -35.45 15.01 46.66
CA GLY A 89 -34.72 15.67 47.78
C GLY A 89 -33.41 16.37 47.34
N GLN A 90 -33.36 17.58 46.75
CA GLN A 90 -33.81 18.92 47.18
C GLN A 90 -33.15 19.53 48.44
N THR A 91 -32.12 20.36 48.23
CA THR A 91 -31.81 21.62 48.95
C THR A 91 -31.05 22.53 47.96
N ALA A 92 -31.57 23.66 47.46
CA ALA A 92 -31.85 24.95 48.13
C ALA A 92 -30.62 25.88 48.20
N GLY A 93 -30.72 27.08 47.60
CA GLY A 93 -29.66 28.10 47.54
C GLY A 93 -30.00 29.25 46.58
N ASP A 94 -30.51 30.37 47.10
CA ASP A 94 -31.10 31.46 46.32
C ASP A 94 -30.11 32.43 45.66
N ARG A 95 -30.53 32.99 44.50
CA ARG A 95 -30.77 34.45 44.35
C ARG A 95 -31.53 34.78 43.06
N ALA A 96 -32.33 35.85 43.08
CA ALA A 96 -33.28 36.20 42.01
C ALA A 96 -33.28 37.69 41.67
N THR A 97 -33.57 38.04 40.41
CA THR A 97 -33.82 39.43 39.97
C THR A 97 -34.87 39.52 38.83
N THR A 98 -36.14 39.61 39.23
CA THR A 98 -37.28 40.36 38.61
C THR A 98 -37.50 40.43 37.08
N LEU A 99 -38.68 39.93 36.68
CA LEU A 99 -39.57 40.27 35.53
C LEU A 99 -40.02 41.77 35.51
N PRO A 100 -40.62 42.37 34.44
CA PRO A 100 -41.82 41.95 33.67
C PRO A 100 -41.70 42.00 32.12
N SER A 101 -42.57 41.43 31.26
CA SER A 101 -43.95 40.85 31.28
C SER A 101 -45.09 41.73 30.70
N ALA A 102 -45.53 41.38 29.48
CA ALA A 102 -46.87 41.60 28.87
C ALA A 102 -47.03 40.53 27.74
N ALA A 103 -48.05 39.67 27.68
CA ALA A 103 -49.50 39.86 27.50
C ALA A 103 -49.87 40.39 26.08
N GLY A 104 -50.65 39.71 25.24
CA GLY A 104 -51.30 38.36 25.32
C GLY A 104 -52.33 38.16 24.17
N ARG A 105 -53.25 37.17 24.31
CA ARG A 105 -54.47 36.91 23.46
C ARG A 105 -54.26 36.24 22.09
N ASP A 106 -55.19 35.48 21.48
CA ASP A 106 -56.44 34.80 21.93
C ASP A 106 -56.85 33.74 20.85
N ALA A 107 -57.53 32.63 21.25
CA ALA A 107 -58.44 31.73 20.46
C ALA A 107 -57.90 31.09 19.12
N ASP A 108 -58.49 30.10 18.42
CA ASP A 108 -59.60 29.11 18.55
C ASP A 108 -59.40 28.04 17.40
N ASP A 109 -60.06 26.88 17.20
CA ASP A 109 -61.09 26.06 17.88
C ASP A 109 -61.04 24.57 17.35
N ARG A 110 -61.74 23.64 18.02
CA ARG A 110 -62.33 22.32 17.61
C ARG A 110 -61.85 21.50 16.37
N SER A 111 -61.23 20.36 16.69
CA SER A 111 -61.61 18.96 16.35
C SER A 111 -62.36 18.57 15.04
N ASP A 112 -61.87 17.51 14.38
CA ASP A 112 -62.71 16.38 13.90
C ASP A 112 -61.99 15.03 14.19
N THR A 113 -62.75 13.95 14.40
CA THR A 113 -62.25 12.61 14.69
C THR A 113 -62.87 11.58 13.75
N ARG A 114 -62.07 10.96 12.88
CA ARG A 114 -62.55 9.85 12.02
C ARG A 114 -61.47 8.84 11.63
N LEU A 115 -61.75 7.59 12.00
CA LEU A 115 -61.22 6.33 11.45
C LEU A 115 -62.43 5.38 11.32
N PRO A 116 -62.37 4.26 10.57
CA PRO A 116 -61.20 3.70 9.88
C PRO A 116 -61.38 3.53 8.36
N GLY A 117 -60.27 3.23 7.67
CA GLY A 117 -60.25 2.67 6.31
C GLY A 117 -59.15 1.62 6.21
N ALA A 118 -59.50 0.37 5.89
CA ALA A 118 -58.55 -0.74 5.89
C ALA A 118 -57.71 -0.78 4.59
N GLY A 119 -56.51 -0.21 4.63
CA GLY A 119 -55.52 -0.26 3.54
C GLY A 119 -54.40 -1.25 3.82
N LEU A 120 -54.59 -2.54 3.48
CA LEU A 120 -53.52 -3.54 3.50
C LEU A 120 -52.60 -3.37 2.29
N THR A 121 -51.64 -2.44 2.36
CA THR A 121 -50.63 -2.23 1.31
C THR A 121 -49.23 -2.56 1.84
N ALA A 122 -48.69 -3.68 1.35
CA ALA A 122 -47.28 -4.12 1.37
C ALA A 122 -46.40 -3.60 2.53
N GLY A 123 -46.12 -4.47 3.50
CA GLY A 123 -45.13 -4.19 4.53
C GLY A 123 -43.78 -3.77 3.92
N GLY A 124 -43.22 -2.67 4.43
CA GLY A 124 -41.91 -2.20 3.98
C GLY A 124 -40.88 -3.29 4.18
N ARG A 125 -40.21 -3.71 3.08
CA ARG A 125 -39.03 -4.57 3.18
C ARG A 125 -38.03 -3.81 4.05
N GLY A 126 -37.69 -4.35 5.22
CA GLY A 126 -36.70 -3.72 6.10
C GLY A 126 -35.42 -3.53 5.29
N LYS A 127 -34.96 -2.28 5.12
CA LYS A 127 -33.77 -2.01 4.32
C LYS A 127 -32.62 -2.77 4.99
N THR A 128 -32.08 -3.77 4.29
CA THR A 128 -30.93 -4.54 4.77
C THR A 128 -29.83 -3.56 5.15
N ARG A 129 -29.20 -3.75 6.31
CA ARG A 129 -28.10 -2.88 6.71
C ARG A 129 -27.00 -2.91 5.63
N PRO A 130 -26.23 -1.81 5.48
CA PRO A 130 -25.08 -1.83 4.60
C PRO A 130 -24.12 -2.97 4.93
N ILE A 131 -23.47 -3.52 3.90
CA ILE A 131 -22.38 -4.49 4.07
C ILE A 131 -21.10 -3.68 4.36
N LYS A 132 -20.50 -3.90 5.52
CA LYS A 132 -19.26 -3.24 5.94
C LYS A 132 -18.05 -3.95 5.33
N VAL A 133 -17.30 -3.23 4.52
CA VAL A 133 -16.12 -3.75 3.80
C VAL A 133 -14.88 -2.96 4.21
N VAL A 134 -13.89 -3.66 4.76
CA VAL A 134 -12.55 -3.11 5.01
C VAL A 134 -11.59 -3.58 3.93
N ALA A 135 -10.95 -2.65 3.21
CA ALA A 135 -9.96 -2.95 2.19
C ALA A 135 -8.55 -2.51 2.63
N PHE A 136 -7.61 -3.44 2.64
CA PHE A 136 -6.22 -3.23 3.06
C PHE A 136 -5.28 -3.05 1.86
N GLY A 137 -4.36 -2.08 1.95
CA GLY A 137 -3.28 -1.98 0.98
C GLY A 137 -2.57 -0.63 0.91
N GLY A 138 -2.10 -0.31 -0.29
CA GLY A 138 -1.37 0.91 -0.63
C GLY A 138 -1.40 1.20 -2.12
N GLY A 139 -0.79 2.32 -2.48
CA GLY A 139 -0.54 2.80 -3.84
C GLY A 139 -1.72 2.65 -4.81
N HIS A 140 -1.42 2.04 -5.96
CA HIS A 140 -2.36 1.88 -7.07
C HIS A 140 -3.27 0.65 -6.92
N GLY A 141 -2.82 -0.39 -6.23
CA GLY A 141 -3.57 -1.64 -6.08
C GLY A 141 -4.83 -1.44 -5.22
N LEU A 142 -4.67 -0.84 -4.03
CA LEU A 142 -5.81 -0.46 -3.20
C LEU A 142 -6.72 0.55 -3.91
N ALA A 143 -6.16 1.52 -4.64
CA ALA A 143 -6.94 2.49 -5.41
C ALA A 143 -7.80 1.84 -6.52
N VAL A 144 -7.42 0.67 -7.05
CA VAL A 144 -8.27 -0.10 -7.97
C VAL A 144 -9.33 -0.89 -7.23
N SER A 145 -9.01 -1.56 -6.11
CA SER A 145 -10.02 -2.23 -5.26
C SER A 145 -11.10 -1.27 -4.78
N LEU A 146 -10.75 -0.08 -4.28
CA LEU A 146 -11.72 0.92 -3.82
C LEU A 146 -12.66 1.39 -4.95
N ARG A 147 -12.13 1.57 -6.16
CA ARG A 147 -12.95 1.90 -7.35
C ARG A 147 -13.87 0.75 -7.76
N GLY A 148 -13.42 -0.50 -7.68
CA GLY A 148 -14.25 -1.68 -7.91
C GLY A 148 -15.38 -1.81 -6.88
N LEU A 149 -15.09 -1.56 -5.60
CA LEU A 149 -16.10 -1.50 -4.54
C LEU A 149 -17.13 -0.39 -4.78
N LEU A 150 -16.73 0.78 -5.28
CA LEU A 150 -17.67 1.83 -5.70
C LEU A 150 -18.56 1.43 -6.89
N ARG A 151 -18.14 0.48 -7.74
CA ARG A 151 -19.03 -0.11 -8.76
C ARG A 151 -20.00 -1.15 -8.16
N CYS A 152 -19.60 -1.85 -7.10
CA CYS A 152 -20.48 -2.77 -6.35
C CYS A 152 -21.52 -2.04 -5.48
N ALA A 153 -21.18 -0.86 -4.96
CA ALA A 153 -21.96 -0.15 -3.94
C ALA A 153 -23.45 0.11 -4.28
N PRO A 154 -23.85 0.43 -5.52
CA PRO A 154 -25.27 0.62 -5.87
C PRO A 154 -26.12 -0.66 -5.82
N GLU A 155 -25.50 -1.84 -5.99
CA GLU A 155 -26.18 -3.14 -5.95
C GLU A 155 -26.15 -3.75 -4.54
N LEU A 156 -25.01 -3.62 -3.84
CA LEU A 156 -24.79 -4.24 -2.54
C LEU A 156 -24.99 -3.32 -1.32
N ASP A 157 -25.19 -2.01 -1.48
CA ASP A 157 -25.31 -1.04 -0.37
C ASP A 157 -24.09 -1.16 0.57
N LEU A 158 -22.90 -0.78 0.09
CA LEU A 158 -21.63 -0.98 0.79
C LEU A 158 -21.24 0.22 1.68
N ASP A 159 -20.80 -0.06 2.90
CA ASP A 159 -20.05 0.86 3.78
C ASP A 159 -18.55 0.52 3.63
N ILE A 160 -17.81 1.36 2.89
CA ILE A 160 -16.42 1.08 2.49
C ILE A 160 -15.46 1.83 3.41
N THR A 161 -14.50 1.09 4.00
CA THR A 161 -13.41 1.66 4.79
C THR A 161 -12.06 1.18 4.25
N ALA A 162 -11.23 2.09 3.77
CA ALA A 162 -9.85 1.81 3.37
C ALA A 162 -8.93 1.86 4.58
N VAL A 163 -8.14 0.81 4.82
CA VAL A 163 -7.03 0.81 5.78
C VAL A 163 -5.73 0.81 4.98
N VAL A 164 -4.92 1.85 5.20
CA VAL A 164 -3.81 2.20 4.29
C VAL A 164 -2.46 2.09 5.00
N THR A 165 -1.48 1.52 4.30
CA THR A 165 -0.09 1.46 4.77
C THR A 165 0.48 2.86 5.02
N VAL A 166 1.19 3.02 6.14
CA VAL A 166 1.95 4.23 6.49
C VAL A 166 3.46 4.00 6.38
N GLY A 167 3.85 3.05 5.52
CA GLY A 167 5.25 2.69 5.24
C GLY A 167 5.97 3.57 4.22
N ASP A 168 5.24 4.28 3.36
CA ASP A 168 5.77 5.07 2.23
C ASP A 168 6.93 6.00 2.65
N ASN A 169 8.03 5.91 1.90
CA ASN A 169 9.17 6.81 1.99
C ASN A 169 9.70 7.20 0.59
N GLY A 170 8.88 7.06 -0.45
CA GLY A 170 9.23 7.36 -1.83
C GLY A 170 8.99 8.81 -2.22
N GLY A 171 9.83 9.34 -3.12
CA GLY A 171 9.62 10.60 -3.84
C GLY A 171 9.18 11.77 -2.96
N SER A 172 7.95 12.26 -3.20
CA SER A 172 7.40 13.41 -2.46
C SER A 172 7.12 13.10 -0.98
N SER A 173 6.61 11.92 -0.67
CA SER A 173 6.30 11.53 0.72
C SER A 173 7.58 11.34 1.52
N GLY A 174 8.58 10.69 0.91
CA GLY A 174 9.92 10.50 1.50
C GLY A 174 10.61 11.80 1.88
N ARG A 175 10.62 12.81 1.00
CA ARG A 175 11.19 14.13 1.32
C ARG A 175 10.45 14.79 2.47
N LEU A 176 9.12 14.85 2.41
CA LEU A 176 8.30 15.47 3.45
C LEU A 176 8.53 14.80 4.82
N ARG A 177 8.56 13.47 4.85
CA ARG A 177 8.85 12.65 6.04
C ARG A 177 10.27 12.84 6.60
N ALA A 178 11.24 13.23 5.76
CA ALA A 178 12.60 13.58 6.20
C ALA A 178 12.75 15.04 6.67
N GLU A 179 11.76 15.90 6.35
CA GLU A 179 11.68 17.32 6.74
C GLU A 179 10.63 17.59 7.83
N ARG A 180 9.88 16.56 8.23
CA ARG A 180 8.81 16.54 9.24
C ARG A 180 8.80 15.19 9.95
N ASP A 181 9.49 15.11 11.09
CA ASP A 181 9.48 13.92 11.94
C ASP A 181 8.05 13.54 12.39
N ALA A 182 7.87 12.24 12.65
CA ALA A 182 6.67 11.58 13.19
C ALA A 182 5.35 11.64 12.39
N GLN A 183 5.16 12.56 11.43
CA GLN A 183 3.95 12.63 10.61
C GLN A 183 3.80 11.45 9.63
N LEU A 184 2.55 11.06 9.33
CA LEU A 184 2.25 9.97 8.40
C LEU A 184 2.61 10.33 6.95
N PRO A 185 3.16 9.41 6.15
CA PRO A 185 3.44 9.68 4.75
C PRO A 185 2.11 9.80 3.97
N PRO A 186 1.81 10.95 3.35
CA PRO A 186 0.48 11.23 2.79
C PRO A 186 0.25 10.60 1.41
N GLY A 187 1.27 9.99 0.80
CA GLY A 187 1.26 9.58 -0.61
C GLY A 187 0.13 8.63 -0.98
N ASP A 188 -0.03 7.56 -0.21
CA ASP A 188 -1.02 6.50 -0.43
C ASP A 188 -2.38 6.83 0.17
N LEU A 189 -2.41 7.54 1.31
CA LEU A 189 -3.63 8.07 1.91
C LEU A 189 -4.39 8.97 0.92
N ARG A 190 -3.66 9.87 0.25
CA ARG A 190 -4.16 10.69 -0.87
C ARG A 190 -4.65 9.86 -2.05
N MET A 191 -3.99 8.75 -2.38
CA MET A 191 -4.42 7.86 -3.46
C MET A 191 -5.73 7.15 -3.13
N ALA A 192 -5.93 6.71 -1.88
CA ALA A 192 -7.19 6.13 -1.40
C ALA A 192 -8.33 7.15 -1.41
N LEU A 193 -8.10 8.39 -0.93
CA LEU A 193 -9.08 9.48 -1.00
C LEU A 193 -9.48 9.79 -2.46
N ALA A 194 -8.50 9.89 -3.36
CA ALA A 194 -8.72 10.08 -4.80
C ALA A 194 -9.28 8.84 -5.53
N ALA A 195 -9.44 7.71 -4.84
CA ALA A 195 -10.10 6.51 -5.34
C ALA A 195 -11.55 6.38 -4.86
N LEU A 196 -11.87 6.93 -3.68
CA LEU A 196 -13.22 6.90 -3.08
C LEU A 196 -14.12 8.10 -3.46
N ALA A 197 -13.57 9.14 -4.10
CA ALA A 197 -14.31 10.32 -4.50
C ALA A 197 -15.61 10.03 -5.28
N ASP A 198 -16.61 10.89 -5.13
CA ASP A 198 -17.80 10.88 -5.97
C ASP A 198 -17.56 11.47 -7.36
N ASP A 199 -18.56 11.37 -8.23
CA ASP A 199 -18.48 11.79 -9.63
C ASP A 199 -18.87 13.28 -9.83
N ASP A 200 -18.96 14.10 -8.76
CA ASP A 200 -19.31 15.52 -8.86
C ASP A 200 -18.21 16.36 -9.56
N PRO A 201 -18.55 17.26 -10.51
CA PRO A 201 -17.56 18.08 -11.22
C PRO A 201 -16.74 19.07 -10.38
N GLY A 202 -17.22 19.42 -9.18
CA GLY A 202 -16.49 20.18 -8.16
C GLY A 202 -15.50 19.28 -7.41
N HIS A 203 -15.99 18.18 -6.83
CA HIS A 203 -15.14 17.21 -6.13
C HIS A 203 -14.05 16.62 -7.03
N GLN A 204 -14.36 16.27 -8.28
CA GLN A 204 -13.38 15.79 -9.26
C GLN A 204 -12.33 16.86 -9.61
N ARG A 205 -12.65 18.15 -9.51
CA ARG A 205 -11.67 19.24 -9.63
C ARG A 205 -10.75 19.30 -8.40
N THR A 206 -11.28 19.08 -7.20
CA THR A 206 -10.46 18.91 -5.99
C THR A 206 -9.55 17.69 -6.11
N VAL A 207 -10.05 16.54 -6.58
CA VAL A 207 -9.24 15.34 -6.83
C VAL A 207 -8.10 15.63 -7.82
N ALA A 208 -8.40 16.29 -8.94
CA ALA A 208 -7.39 16.70 -9.91
C ALA A 208 -6.33 17.64 -9.29
N LEU A 209 -6.73 18.53 -8.38
CA LEU A 209 -5.82 19.38 -7.61
C LEU A 209 -4.96 18.56 -6.64
N LEU A 210 -5.54 17.65 -5.83
CA LEU A 210 -4.77 16.79 -4.91
C LEU A 210 -3.71 15.96 -5.64
N GLN A 211 -4.08 15.46 -6.83
CA GLN A 211 -3.21 14.64 -7.68
C GLN A 211 -2.19 15.47 -8.49
N HIS A 212 -2.36 16.78 -8.60
CA HIS A 212 -1.40 17.66 -9.27
C HIS A 212 -0.03 17.63 -8.59
N ARG A 213 1.04 17.63 -9.40
CA ARG A 213 2.43 17.78 -8.94
C ARG A 213 3.05 19.02 -9.57
N PHE A 214 3.72 19.83 -8.74
CA PHE A 214 4.44 21.01 -9.24
C PHE A 214 5.55 20.60 -10.22
N ALA A 215 5.62 21.29 -11.36
CA ALA A 215 6.72 21.15 -12.30
C ALA A 215 8.00 21.83 -11.79
N LEU A 216 9.16 21.42 -12.31
CA LEU A 216 10.43 22.12 -12.07
C LEU A 216 10.40 23.50 -12.75
N VAL A 217 10.54 24.57 -11.95
CA VAL A 217 10.74 25.93 -12.49
C VAL A 217 11.95 25.95 -13.44
N GLY A 218 11.73 26.39 -14.68
CA GLY A 218 12.80 26.57 -15.68
C GLY A 218 12.78 25.63 -16.89
N LYS A 219 11.85 24.66 -16.96
CA LYS A 219 11.51 23.98 -18.23
C LYS A 219 10.12 24.42 -18.71
N PRO A 220 9.95 24.87 -19.96
CA PRO A 220 8.61 25.13 -20.49
C PRO A 220 7.83 23.82 -20.62
N ASP A 221 6.56 23.84 -20.23
CA ASP A 221 5.69 22.67 -20.30
C ASP A 221 5.40 22.30 -21.77
N ARG A 222 5.77 21.09 -22.17
CA ARG A 222 5.55 20.58 -23.53
C ARG A 222 4.08 20.38 -23.88
N ARG A 223 3.16 20.52 -22.93
CA ARG A 223 1.69 20.41 -23.15
C ARG A 223 1.02 21.71 -23.61
N ALA A 224 1.77 22.82 -23.72
CA ALA A 224 1.24 24.14 -24.07
C ALA A 224 1.51 24.57 -25.54
N ALA A 225 1.86 23.64 -26.44
CA ALA A 225 2.40 23.96 -27.76
C ALA A 225 1.88 23.11 -28.95
N ASP A 226 0.76 22.42 -28.81
CA ASP A 226 0.07 21.75 -29.94
C ASP A 226 -1.14 22.59 -30.39
N GLY A 227 -1.02 23.25 -31.55
CA GLY A 227 -2.03 24.21 -32.04
C GLY A 227 -1.96 24.59 -33.52
N ILE A 228 -1.15 23.90 -34.34
CA ILE A 228 -1.08 24.02 -35.80
C ILE A 228 -0.95 22.60 -36.38
N PRO A 229 -1.64 22.23 -37.48
CA PRO A 229 -1.70 20.85 -37.96
C PRO A 229 -0.43 20.36 -38.69
N VAL A 230 -0.31 19.03 -38.77
CA VAL A 230 0.83 18.32 -39.38
C VAL A 230 0.73 18.31 -40.91
N SER A 231 1.85 18.61 -41.59
CA SER A 231 2.04 18.30 -43.02
C SER A 231 3.45 17.80 -43.35
N SER A 232 3.55 16.53 -43.76
CA SER A 232 4.49 15.95 -44.75
C SER A 232 5.91 16.51 -44.96
N GLY A 233 6.92 15.63 -44.76
CA GLY A 233 8.27 15.68 -45.39
C GLY A 233 9.26 16.64 -44.70
N GLU A 234 10.54 16.32 -44.51
CA GLU A 234 11.47 15.47 -45.28
C GLU A 234 12.54 14.82 -44.38
N SER A 235 13.40 13.97 -44.96
CA SER A 235 14.52 13.31 -44.28
C SER A 235 15.73 14.23 -44.11
N PHE A 236 16.43 14.18 -42.96
CA PHE A 236 17.76 14.75 -42.83
C PHE A 236 18.78 13.73 -42.29
N VAL A 237 19.99 13.75 -42.87
CA VAL A 237 21.05 12.75 -42.66
C VAL A 237 22.02 13.20 -41.57
N GLN A 238 22.46 12.28 -40.71
CA GLN A 238 23.59 12.51 -39.81
C GLN A 238 24.93 12.24 -40.52
N PRO A 239 25.87 13.19 -40.54
CA PRO A 239 27.29 12.89 -40.74
C PRO A 239 27.91 12.44 -39.40
N ALA A 240 28.87 11.52 -39.45
CA ALA A 240 29.56 10.99 -38.27
C ALA A 240 30.96 11.60 -38.10
N GLY A 241 31.43 11.68 -36.85
CA GLY A 241 32.85 11.80 -36.51
C GLY A 241 33.37 13.21 -36.16
N ALA A 242 33.51 13.48 -34.87
CA ALA A 242 34.52 14.38 -34.30
C ALA A 242 34.82 13.96 -32.84
N GLU A 243 36.06 14.17 -32.40
CA GLU A 243 36.68 13.56 -31.21
C GLU A 243 36.12 14.00 -29.84
N VAL A 244 36.42 13.21 -28.81
CA VAL A 244 36.11 13.50 -27.39
C VAL A 244 37.34 14.03 -26.65
N PRO A 245 37.31 15.25 -26.08
CA PRO A 245 38.33 15.69 -25.13
C PRO A 245 37.76 16.23 -23.80
N GLY A 246 38.20 15.61 -22.70
CA GLY A 246 38.43 16.29 -21.42
C GLY A 246 37.25 16.42 -20.44
N ASP A 247 37.45 15.85 -19.24
CA ASP A 247 36.68 16.09 -18.01
C ASP A 247 36.44 17.60 -17.76
N ARG A 248 35.29 18.10 -18.21
CA ARG A 248 34.74 19.37 -17.75
C ARG A 248 33.76 19.10 -16.62
N ARG A 249 34.29 19.09 -15.40
CA ARG A 249 33.51 19.29 -14.18
C ARG A 249 32.54 20.45 -14.39
N ILE A 250 31.24 20.15 -14.45
CA ILE A 250 30.21 21.18 -14.54
C ILE A 250 30.19 21.90 -13.20
N ALA A 251 30.91 23.02 -13.12
CA ALA A 251 30.86 23.90 -11.96
C ALA A 251 29.40 24.30 -11.73
N SER A 252 28.87 23.97 -10.56
CA SER A 252 27.46 24.18 -10.20
C SER A 252 27.19 25.67 -10.00
N VAL A 253 26.94 26.37 -11.12
CA VAL A 253 26.34 27.71 -11.10
C VAL A 253 25.04 27.62 -10.30
N GLY A 254 24.89 28.49 -9.29
CA GLY A 254 23.92 28.35 -8.21
C GLY A 254 22.45 28.46 -8.61
N GLY A 255 21.92 27.43 -9.27
CA GLY A 255 20.48 27.24 -9.44
C GLY A 255 19.84 27.00 -8.09
N LYS A 256 18.85 27.83 -7.73
CA LYS A 256 18.04 27.61 -6.52
C LYS A 256 17.30 26.27 -6.68
N HIS A 257 17.46 25.37 -5.72
CA HIS A 257 16.59 24.20 -5.61
C HIS A 257 15.16 24.69 -5.36
N ASP A 258 14.23 24.33 -6.24
CA ASP A 258 12.80 24.60 -6.08
C ASP A 258 12.23 23.62 -5.04
N PRO A 259 11.81 24.09 -3.85
CA PRO A 259 11.34 23.21 -2.78
C PRO A 259 9.97 22.58 -3.09
N LEU A 260 9.19 23.12 -4.04
CA LEU A 260 7.89 22.56 -4.39
C LEU A 260 7.99 21.50 -5.50
N ALA A 261 9.03 21.52 -6.32
CA ALA A 261 9.17 20.67 -7.49
C ALA A 261 8.94 19.16 -7.22
N GLY A 262 7.96 18.58 -7.90
CA GLY A 262 7.57 17.17 -7.77
C GLY A 262 6.72 16.83 -6.53
N HIS A 263 6.53 17.75 -5.58
CA HIS A 263 5.56 17.56 -4.50
C HIS A 263 4.15 17.51 -5.09
N ALA A 264 3.33 16.58 -4.59
CA ALA A 264 1.90 16.58 -4.88
C ALA A 264 1.20 17.62 -4.00
N VAL A 265 0.27 18.41 -4.55
CA VAL A 265 -0.47 19.41 -3.77
C VAL A 265 -1.24 18.74 -2.64
N GLY A 266 -1.86 17.58 -2.90
CA GLY A 266 -2.55 16.80 -1.87
C GLY A 266 -1.64 16.23 -0.77
N ASN A 267 -0.34 16.01 -1.05
CA ASN A 267 0.60 15.63 0.00
C ASN A 267 0.85 16.81 0.96
N LEU A 268 0.97 18.03 0.44
CA LEU A 268 1.14 19.24 1.26
C LEU A 268 -0.14 19.58 2.02
N LEU A 269 -1.31 19.41 1.40
CA LEU A 269 -2.60 19.63 2.06
C LEU A 269 -2.81 18.65 3.23
N LEU A 270 -2.58 17.35 3.04
CA LEU A 270 -2.78 16.37 4.10
C LEU A 270 -1.86 16.62 5.29
N LEU A 271 -0.58 16.93 5.08
CA LEU A 271 0.31 17.30 6.17
C LEU A 271 -0.13 18.61 6.84
N GLY A 272 -0.57 19.62 6.07
CA GLY A 272 -1.12 20.85 6.63
C GLY A 272 -2.38 20.63 7.48
N LEU A 273 -3.24 19.67 7.12
CA LEU A 273 -4.39 19.27 7.92
C LEU A 273 -3.96 18.48 9.17
N MET A 274 -2.98 17.59 9.07
CA MET A 274 -2.41 16.85 10.21
C MET A 274 -1.73 17.80 11.21
N GLU A 275 -0.96 18.79 10.74
CA GLU A 275 -0.34 19.84 11.57
C GLU A 275 -1.37 20.78 12.21
N LEU A 276 -2.50 21.04 11.53
CA LEU A 276 -3.55 21.96 12.00
C LEU A 276 -4.50 21.33 13.03
N LEU A 277 -4.87 20.06 12.84
CA LEU A 277 -5.86 19.36 13.66
C LEU A 277 -5.20 18.52 14.77
N GLY A 278 -3.97 18.04 14.57
CA GLY A 278 -3.26 17.19 15.51
C GLY A 278 -3.62 15.70 15.46
N ASP A 279 -4.75 15.33 14.85
CA ASP A 279 -5.14 13.94 14.58
C ASP A 279 -5.11 13.64 13.06
N PRO A 280 -4.33 12.65 12.60
CA PRO A 280 -4.37 12.18 11.23
C PRO A 280 -5.72 11.63 10.76
N VAL A 281 -6.58 11.12 11.65
CA VAL A 281 -7.91 10.63 11.30
C VAL A 281 -8.83 11.80 10.95
N GLU A 282 -8.93 12.82 11.80
CA GLU A 282 -9.71 14.03 11.50
C GLU A 282 -9.22 14.73 10.21
N ALA A 283 -7.91 14.74 9.97
CA ALA A 283 -7.32 15.27 8.74
C ALA A 283 -7.75 14.49 7.48
N LEU A 284 -7.92 13.17 7.57
CA LEU A 284 -8.38 12.32 6.48
C LEU A 284 -9.90 12.41 6.26
N GLU A 285 -10.68 12.54 7.33
CA GLU A 285 -12.12 12.80 7.24
C GLU A 285 -12.40 14.16 6.60
N HIS A 286 -11.66 15.20 6.99
CA HIS A 286 -11.74 16.53 6.38
C HIS A 286 -11.36 16.49 4.89
N ALA A 287 -10.24 15.85 4.54
CA ALA A 287 -9.82 15.70 3.16
C ALA A 287 -10.78 14.83 2.32
N GLY A 288 -11.46 13.86 2.95
CA GLY A 288 -12.52 13.05 2.35
C GLY A 288 -13.76 13.88 2.01
N ALA A 289 -14.18 14.76 2.92
CA ALA A 289 -15.28 15.69 2.68
C ALA A 289 -14.98 16.65 1.51
N MET A 290 -13.72 17.09 1.34
CA MET A 290 -13.32 17.96 0.22
C MET A 290 -13.42 17.29 -1.17
N VAL A 291 -13.51 15.97 -1.25
CA VAL A 291 -13.60 15.18 -2.50
C VAL A 291 -14.86 14.32 -2.60
N GLY A 292 -15.85 14.51 -1.72
CA GLY A 292 -17.07 13.69 -1.71
C GLY A 292 -16.78 12.19 -1.54
N ALA A 293 -15.83 11.82 -0.67
CA ALA A 293 -15.41 10.44 -0.49
C ALA A 293 -16.59 9.53 -0.06
N ARG A 294 -16.94 8.56 -0.91
CA ARG A 294 -17.98 7.54 -0.68
C ARG A 294 -17.42 6.38 0.16
N GLY A 295 -16.94 6.70 1.35
CA GLY A 295 -16.29 5.78 2.27
C GLY A 295 -15.25 6.49 3.14
N ARG A 296 -14.62 5.75 4.06
CA ARG A 296 -13.59 6.26 4.98
C ARG A 296 -12.19 5.86 4.53
N VAL A 297 -11.20 6.68 4.85
CA VAL A 297 -9.77 6.37 4.69
C VAL A 297 -9.09 6.49 6.04
N LEU A 298 -8.49 5.40 6.51
CA LEU A 298 -7.83 5.29 7.80
C LEU A 298 -6.38 4.81 7.61
N PRO A 299 -5.42 5.32 8.38
CA PRO A 299 -4.08 4.75 8.41
C PRO A 299 -4.09 3.41 9.16
N MET A 300 -3.14 2.53 8.88
CA MET A 300 -3.01 1.26 9.62
C MET A 300 -2.46 1.45 11.05
N ALA A 301 -1.71 2.52 11.29
CA ALA A 301 -1.05 2.83 12.58
C ALA A 301 -1.06 4.34 12.86
N CYS A 302 -0.97 4.74 14.13
CA CYS A 302 -0.96 6.16 14.52
C CYS A 302 0.34 6.91 14.17
N HIS A 303 1.40 6.18 13.81
CA HIS A 303 2.72 6.73 13.50
C HIS A 303 3.29 6.11 12.23
N ALA A 304 4.14 6.86 11.50
CA ALA A 304 4.77 6.37 10.28
C ALA A 304 5.74 5.21 10.57
N VAL A 305 5.64 4.12 9.79
CA VAL A 305 6.52 2.95 9.96
C VAL A 305 7.62 2.92 8.91
N GLY A 306 8.81 2.47 9.28
CA GLY A 306 9.79 1.95 8.33
C GLY A 306 9.38 0.55 7.89
N ILE A 307 9.76 0.16 6.67
CA ILE A 307 9.70 -1.22 6.18
C ILE A 307 11.13 -1.66 5.92
N GLU A 308 11.51 -2.86 6.35
CA GLU A 308 12.79 -3.47 6.06
C GLU A 308 12.61 -4.92 5.62
N ALA A 309 13.48 -5.37 4.74
CA ALA A 309 13.52 -6.75 4.27
C ALA A 309 14.96 -7.28 4.32
N ASP A 310 15.14 -8.51 4.78
CA ASP A 310 16.37 -9.26 4.53
C ASP A 310 16.25 -9.95 3.16
N VAL A 311 17.20 -9.67 2.28
CA VAL A 311 17.14 -10.04 0.86
C VAL A 311 18.38 -10.85 0.47
N ARG A 312 18.17 -12.06 -0.05
CA ARG A 312 19.22 -12.89 -0.65
C ARG A 312 19.43 -12.54 -2.12
N GLY A 313 20.68 -12.49 -2.58
CA GLY A 313 20.99 -12.41 -4.02
C GLY A 313 20.69 -11.08 -4.69
N GLY A 314 20.54 -10.00 -3.91
CA GLY A 314 20.45 -8.63 -4.45
C GLY A 314 21.74 -8.13 -5.10
N ASP A 315 22.88 -8.79 -4.84
CA ASP A 315 24.17 -8.53 -5.48
C ASP A 315 24.57 -9.73 -6.37
N PRO A 316 24.59 -9.61 -7.71
CA PRO A 316 24.99 -10.69 -8.60
C PRO A 316 26.43 -11.20 -8.43
N ALA A 317 27.32 -10.43 -7.78
CA ALA A 317 28.67 -10.89 -7.44
C ALA A 317 28.71 -11.75 -6.16
N ARG A 318 27.63 -11.74 -5.36
CA ARG A 318 27.50 -12.45 -4.07
C ARG A 318 26.06 -12.99 -3.93
N PRO A 319 25.67 -13.98 -4.75
CA PRO A 319 24.28 -14.44 -4.83
C PRO A 319 23.75 -15.07 -3.53
N ASP A 320 24.64 -15.62 -2.69
CA ASP A 320 24.29 -16.23 -1.40
C ASP A 320 24.23 -15.25 -0.22
N ASP A 321 24.73 -14.02 -0.39
CA ASP A 321 24.71 -13.01 0.67
C ASP A 321 23.27 -12.54 0.94
N VAL A 322 22.92 -12.48 2.22
CA VAL A 322 21.66 -11.90 2.71
C VAL A 322 21.95 -10.49 3.24
N VAL A 323 21.24 -9.49 2.71
CA VAL A 323 21.44 -8.07 3.02
C VAL A 323 20.14 -7.43 3.49
N THR A 324 20.17 -6.73 4.63
CA THR A 324 19.04 -5.91 5.09
C THR A 324 18.85 -4.67 4.21
N VAL A 325 17.83 -4.68 3.37
CA VAL A 325 17.32 -3.52 2.64
C VAL A 325 16.36 -2.74 3.54
N ARG A 326 16.51 -1.40 3.61
CA ARG A 326 15.71 -0.53 4.49
C ARG A 326 14.99 0.57 3.69
N GLY A 327 13.73 0.79 4.02
CA GLY A 327 12.85 1.76 3.39
C GLY A 327 11.93 1.13 2.33
N GLN A 328 10.65 1.50 2.36
CA GLN A 328 9.60 0.98 1.48
C GLN A 328 10.01 1.00 0.00
N HIS A 329 10.50 2.14 -0.50
CA HIS A 329 10.87 2.24 -1.92
C HIS A 329 12.04 1.33 -2.29
N ALA A 330 13.02 1.15 -1.40
CA ALA A 330 14.19 0.30 -1.65
C ALA A 330 13.82 -1.19 -1.64
N VAL A 331 12.90 -1.62 -0.77
CA VAL A 331 12.34 -2.97 -0.79
C VAL A 331 11.52 -3.19 -2.07
N ALA A 332 10.67 -2.23 -2.46
CA ALA A 332 9.82 -2.31 -3.65
C ALA A 332 10.57 -2.45 -5.00
N VAL A 333 11.84 -2.05 -5.05
CA VAL A 333 12.69 -2.12 -6.27
C VAL A 333 13.88 -3.07 -6.13
N THR A 334 13.90 -3.90 -5.09
CA THR A 334 14.95 -4.92 -4.93
C THR A 334 14.90 -5.96 -6.06
N THR A 335 16.05 -6.55 -6.38
CA THR A 335 16.19 -7.58 -7.42
C THR A 335 16.52 -8.97 -6.87
N GLY A 336 16.67 -9.09 -5.54
CA GLY A 336 16.90 -10.36 -4.85
C GLY A 336 15.63 -10.88 -4.16
N HIS A 337 15.70 -12.12 -3.67
CA HIS A 337 14.59 -12.77 -2.98
C HIS A 337 14.43 -12.25 -1.54
N VAL A 338 13.24 -11.76 -1.18
CA VAL A 338 12.90 -11.35 0.19
C VAL A 338 12.69 -12.58 1.07
N GLU A 339 13.54 -12.77 2.09
CA GLU A 339 13.43 -13.89 3.03
C GLU A 339 12.60 -13.53 4.27
N ALA A 340 12.76 -12.31 4.78
CA ALA A 340 12.06 -11.85 5.98
C ALA A 340 11.72 -10.35 5.90
N LEU A 341 10.45 -10.02 6.08
CA LEU A 341 9.90 -8.65 6.13
C LEU A 341 9.65 -8.24 7.59
N ARG A 342 9.91 -6.96 7.92
CA ARG A 342 9.60 -6.36 9.23
C ARG A 342 9.20 -4.89 9.10
N ILE A 343 8.48 -4.38 10.09
CA ILE A 343 8.22 -2.95 10.27
C ILE A 343 9.06 -2.38 11.42
N VAL A 344 9.32 -1.07 11.37
CA VAL A 344 10.12 -0.34 12.38
C VAL A 344 9.36 0.93 12.81
N PRO A 345 9.05 1.15 14.10
CA PRO A 345 9.26 0.23 15.22
C PRO A 345 8.47 -1.07 15.05
N ALA A 346 8.91 -2.15 15.71
CA ALA A 346 8.35 -3.50 15.53
C ALA A 346 6.94 -3.70 16.15
N SER A 347 6.49 -2.77 16.99
CA SER A 347 5.15 -2.78 17.57
C SER A 347 4.62 -1.35 17.63
N PRO A 348 4.23 -0.76 16.48
CA PRO A 348 3.58 0.54 16.46
C PRO A 348 2.11 0.37 16.90
N PRO A 349 1.54 1.34 17.62
CA PRO A 349 0.11 1.33 17.94
C PRO A 349 -0.71 1.41 16.65
N ALA A 350 -1.69 0.52 16.52
CA ALA A 350 -2.64 0.53 15.42
C ALA A 350 -3.57 1.75 15.53
N CYS A 351 -4.12 2.17 14.40
CA CYS A 351 -5.16 3.20 14.38
C CYS A 351 -6.44 2.66 15.05
N PRO A 352 -6.93 3.20 16.17
CA PRO A 352 -8.08 2.62 16.88
C PRO A 352 -9.37 2.58 16.04
N PRO A 353 -9.71 3.61 15.22
CA PRO A 353 -10.79 3.52 14.25
C PRO A 353 -10.62 2.40 13.21
N ALA A 354 -9.38 2.04 12.82
CA ALA A 354 -9.15 0.94 11.88
C ALA A 354 -9.39 -0.42 12.57
N VAL A 355 -8.92 -0.59 13.81
CA VAL A 355 -9.21 -1.77 14.64
C VAL A 355 -10.73 -1.94 14.85
N ALA A 356 -11.45 -0.86 15.15
CA ALA A 356 -12.90 -0.87 15.28
C ALA A 356 -13.60 -1.25 13.96
N ALA A 357 -13.20 -0.67 12.82
CA ALA A 357 -13.76 -1.00 11.52
C ALA A 357 -13.56 -2.48 11.15
N ILE A 358 -12.44 -3.10 11.53
CA ILE A 358 -12.14 -4.52 11.31
C ILE A 358 -13.01 -5.43 12.19
N ALA A 359 -13.27 -5.03 13.44
CA ALA A 359 -14.16 -5.77 14.34
C ALA A 359 -15.64 -5.70 13.92
N GLU A 360 -16.05 -4.60 13.28
CA GLU A 360 -17.42 -4.39 12.79
C GLU A 360 -17.65 -4.86 11.34
N ALA A 361 -16.63 -5.34 10.63
CA ALA A 361 -16.71 -5.69 9.22
C ALA A 361 -17.58 -6.93 8.95
N ASP A 362 -18.22 -6.96 7.78
CA ASP A 362 -18.73 -8.18 7.17
C ASP A 362 -17.66 -8.83 6.27
N TRP A 363 -16.85 -8.00 5.61
CA TRP A 363 -15.78 -8.42 4.70
C TRP A 363 -14.46 -7.69 4.94
N LEU A 364 -13.36 -8.44 4.93
CA LEU A 364 -11.99 -7.96 4.85
C LEU A 364 -11.43 -8.31 3.47
N ILE A 365 -10.81 -7.35 2.78
CA ILE A 365 -10.25 -7.53 1.44
C ILE A 365 -8.77 -7.15 1.44
N PHE A 366 -7.91 -8.09 1.06
CA PHE A 366 -6.46 -7.90 0.96
C PHE A 366 -6.07 -7.78 -0.51
N GLY A 367 -5.43 -6.65 -0.86
CA GLY A 367 -4.91 -6.43 -2.21
C GLY A 367 -5.96 -6.01 -3.26
N PRO A 368 -5.56 -5.99 -4.56
CA PRO A 368 -4.23 -6.31 -5.06
C PRO A 368 -3.24 -5.18 -4.72
N GLY A 369 -1.96 -5.38 -5.04
CA GLY A 369 -0.88 -4.42 -4.77
C GLY A 369 0.43 -5.11 -4.40
N SER A 370 1.51 -4.34 -4.35
CA SER A 370 2.85 -4.84 -4.07
C SER A 370 2.88 -5.55 -2.70
N TRP A 371 3.26 -6.82 -2.71
CA TRP A 371 2.94 -7.77 -1.64
C TRP A 371 3.64 -7.44 -0.32
N TYR A 372 4.95 -7.20 -0.37
CA TYR A 372 5.78 -6.88 0.79
C TYR A 372 5.66 -5.43 1.25
N THR A 373 5.35 -4.48 0.34
CA THR A 373 5.32 -3.06 0.71
C THR A 373 3.94 -2.44 0.87
N SER A 374 2.88 -3.07 0.34
CA SER A 374 1.50 -2.60 0.47
C SER A 374 0.56 -3.58 1.19
N VAL A 375 0.67 -4.90 0.95
CA VAL A 375 -0.27 -5.87 1.53
C VAL A 375 0.19 -6.33 2.92
N LEU A 376 1.31 -7.06 2.99
CA LEU A 376 1.85 -7.69 4.20
C LEU A 376 2.12 -6.75 5.40
N PRO A 377 2.48 -5.46 5.25
CA PRO A 377 2.73 -4.58 6.40
C PRO A 377 1.54 -4.46 7.38
N HIS A 378 0.31 -4.66 6.92
CA HIS A 378 -0.89 -4.70 7.76
C HIS A 378 -0.90 -5.90 8.73
N LEU A 379 -0.30 -7.02 8.35
CA LEU A 379 -0.18 -8.22 9.18
C LEU A 379 0.98 -8.12 10.19
N LEU A 380 1.86 -7.13 10.03
CA LEU A 380 3.01 -6.89 10.90
C LEU A 380 2.73 -5.90 12.03
N VAL A 381 1.60 -5.18 12.00
CA VAL A 381 1.13 -4.32 13.10
C VAL A 381 0.38 -5.20 14.11
N PRO A 382 0.90 -5.45 15.33
CA PRO A 382 0.39 -6.55 16.18
C PRO A 382 -1.09 -6.44 16.56
N GLU A 383 -1.56 -5.23 16.91
CA GLU A 383 -2.96 -4.97 17.26
C GLU A 383 -3.89 -5.12 16.05
N LEU A 384 -3.43 -4.77 14.85
CA LEU A 384 -4.18 -4.91 13.61
C LEU A 384 -4.27 -6.38 13.18
N ALA A 385 -3.16 -7.12 13.30
CA ALA A 385 -3.12 -8.56 13.06
C ALA A 385 -4.03 -9.33 14.03
N ALA A 386 -4.02 -8.96 15.32
CA ALA A 386 -4.94 -9.52 16.31
C ALA A 386 -6.41 -9.24 15.96
N ALA A 387 -6.75 -8.01 15.53
CA ALA A 387 -8.09 -7.67 15.05
C ALA A 387 -8.49 -8.45 13.78
N ILE A 388 -7.56 -8.60 12.82
CA ILE A 388 -7.77 -9.38 11.59
C ILE A 388 -8.02 -10.86 11.89
N VAL A 389 -7.39 -11.44 12.90
CA VAL A 389 -7.62 -12.84 13.32
C VAL A 389 -8.92 -12.98 14.12
N ALA A 390 -9.21 -12.05 15.04
CA ALA A 390 -10.38 -12.11 15.92
C ALA A 390 -11.71 -11.74 15.23
N SER A 391 -11.67 -11.01 14.10
CA SER A 391 -12.88 -10.55 13.41
C SER A 391 -13.76 -11.71 12.90
N PRO A 392 -15.10 -11.61 13.01
CA PRO A 392 -16.03 -12.57 12.40
C PRO A 392 -16.16 -12.39 10.87
N ALA A 393 -15.61 -11.30 10.32
CA ALA A 393 -15.72 -10.95 8.91
C ALA A 393 -15.15 -12.01 7.96
N ARG A 394 -15.79 -12.20 6.82
CA ARG A 394 -15.31 -13.06 5.73
C ARG A 394 -14.13 -12.39 5.01
N ARG A 395 -13.21 -13.18 4.45
CA ARG A 395 -11.89 -12.69 3.99
C ARG A 395 -11.65 -12.99 2.51
N VAL A 396 -11.38 -11.96 1.70
CA VAL A 396 -11.00 -12.07 0.28
C VAL A 396 -9.53 -11.68 0.10
N VAL A 397 -8.79 -12.44 -0.71
CA VAL A 397 -7.47 -12.04 -1.20
C VAL A 397 -7.56 -11.84 -2.71
N THR A 398 -7.25 -10.65 -3.21
CA THR A 398 -7.16 -10.37 -4.65
C THR A 398 -5.70 -10.43 -5.08
N LEU A 399 -5.36 -11.39 -5.95
CA LEU A 399 -3.99 -11.64 -6.40
C LEU A 399 -3.53 -10.67 -7.48
N ASN A 400 -2.21 -10.48 -7.60
CA ASN A 400 -1.62 -9.62 -8.64
C ASN A 400 -1.61 -10.30 -10.01
N LEU A 401 -1.71 -9.50 -11.09
CA LEU A 401 -1.71 -9.98 -12.48
C LEU A 401 -0.30 -10.25 -13.04
N ALA A 402 0.73 -9.81 -12.32
CA ALA A 402 2.13 -10.05 -12.63
C ALA A 402 2.93 -9.96 -11.33
N ALA A 403 4.16 -10.49 -11.33
CA ALA A 403 5.12 -10.20 -10.28
C ALA A 403 5.59 -8.73 -10.41
N ASP A 404 5.49 -7.97 -9.32
CA ASP A 404 6.28 -6.75 -9.13
C ASP A 404 7.74 -7.13 -8.82
N ASN A 405 8.68 -6.18 -8.95
CA ASN A 405 10.11 -6.39 -8.69
C ASN A 405 10.38 -7.03 -7.31
N GLU A 406 9.71 -6.56 -6.26
CA GLU A 406 9.81 -7.12 -4.90
C GLU A 406 9.32 -8.58 -4.75
N THR A 407 8.63 -9.11 -5.76
CA THR A 407 8.15 -10.51 -5.82
C THR A 407 8.81 -11.30 -6.95
N LEU A 408 9.95 -10.84 -7.46
CA LEU A 408 10.69 -11.52 -8.52
C LEU A 408 11.10 -12.94 -8.08
N GLY A 409 10.67 -13.94 -8.85
CA GLY A 409 10.90 -15.37 -8.56
C GLY A 409 9.79 -16.04 -7.73
N MET A 410 8.84 -15.28 -7.16
CA MET A 410 7.65 -15.87 -6.53
C MET A 410 6.61 -16.27 -7.57
N SER A 411 6.00 -17.45 -7.39
CA SER A 411 4.78 -17.82 -8.10
C SER A 411 3.55 -17.16 -7.46
N VAL A 412 2.42 -17.21 -8.17
CA VAL A 412 1.11 -16.76 -7.68
C VAL A 412 0.65 -17.54 -6.43
N ALA A 413 1.14 -18.78 -6.25
CA ALA A 413 0.89 -19.57 -5.04
C ALA A 413 1.77 -19.11 -3.84
N ASP A 414 2.99 -18.62 -4.10
CA ASP A 414 3.89 -18.18 -3.04
C ASP A 414 3.44 -16.87 -2.39
N HIS A 415 2.68 -16.04 -3.10
CA HIS A 415 1.97 -14.90 -2.50
C HIS A 415 1.00 -15.35 -1.39
N LEU A 416 0.26 -16.45 -1.60
CA LEU A 416 -0.63 -17.03 -0.60
C LEU A 416 0.15 -17.72 0.53
N ALA A 417 1.24 -18.41 0.21
CA ALA A 417 2.13 -19.00 1.22
C ALA A 417 2.74 -17.93 2.13
N ALA A 418 3.11 -16.76 1.59
CA ALA A 418 3.61 -15.64 2.37
C ALA A 418 2.57 -15.08 3.35
N LEU A 419 1.29 -15.01 2.98
CA LEU A 419 0.21 -14.64 3.91
C LEU A 419 0.13 -15.62 5.09
N HIS A 420 0.24 -16.93 4.83
CA HIS A 420 0.27 -17.94 5.89
C HIS A 420 1.53 -17.85 6.75
N TRP A 421 2.69 -17.55 6.16
CA TRP A 421 3.97 -17.41 6.88
C TRP A 421 3.95 -16.26 7.89
N TYR A 422 3.51 -15.06 7.46
CA TYR A 422 3.47 -13.89 8.34
C TYR A 422 2.29 -13.89 9.32
N LEU A 423 1.21 -14.64 9.06
CA LEU A 423 0.07 -14.78 9.97
C LEU A 423 -0.56 -16.19 9.89
N PRO A 424 0.02 -17.22 10.55
CA PRO A 424 -0.44 -18.62 10.42
C PRO A 424 -1.89 -18.88 10.87
N GLN A 425 -2.42 -18.00 11.72
CA GLN A 425 -3.80 -18.03 12.21
C GLN A 425 -4.79 -17.45 11.19
N LEU A 426 -4.32 -16.75 10.15
CA LEU A 426 -5.16 -16.19 9.10
C LEU A 426 -5.93 -17.32 8.38
N ARG A 427 -7.20 -17.07 8.12
CA ARG A 427 -8.03 -17.85 7.21
C ARG A 427 -8.54 -16.94 6.10
N VAL A 428 -8.89 -17.51 4.96
CA VAL A 428 -9.41 -16.78 3.80
C VAL A 428 -10.63 -17.55 3.28
N ASP A 429 -11.70 -16.85 2.90
CA ASP A 429 -12.92 -17.46 2.34
C ASP A 429 -12.80 -17.67 0.84
N ALA A 430 -12.22 -16.68 0.14
CA ALA A 430 -12.05 -16.69 -1.30
C ALA A 430 -10.73 -16.03 -1.73
N VAL A 431 -10.05 -16.66 -2.68
CA VAL A 431 -8.95 -16.05 -3.42
C VAL A 431 -9.48 -15.66 -4.80
N LEU A 432 -9.42 -14.37 -5.13
CA LEU A 432 -9.82 -13.84 -6.42
C LEU A 432 -8.59 -13.66 -7.31
N ALA A 433 -8.59 -14.30 -8.48
CA ALA A 433 -7.49 -14.29 -9.44
C ALA A 433 -8.00 -14.14 -10.87
N ASP A 434 -7.15 -13.61 -11.75
CA ASP A 434 -7.49 -13.46 -13.17
C ASP A 434 -7.22 -14.74 -13.95
N ALA A 435 -8.21 -15.21 -14.71
CA ALA A 435 -8.17 -16.48 -15.43
C ALA A 435 -7.09 -16.57 -16.53
N LYS A 436 -6.57 -15.43 -17.02
CA LYS A 436 -5.44 -15.35 -17.97
C LYS A 436 -4.11 -15.24 -17.23
N TRP A 437 -4.05 -14.49 -16.14
CA TRP A 437 -2.79 -14.13 -15.46
C TRP A 437 -2.41 -15.02 -14.26
N VAL A 438 -3.31 -15.88 -13.75
CA VAL A 438 -3.05 -16.82 -12.64
C VAL A 438 -1.92 -17.82 -12.91
N GLY A 439 -1.58 -18.08 -14.18
CA GLY A 439 -0.63 -19.10 -14.57
C GLY A 439 -1.25 -20.49 -14.53
N GLU A 440 -0.57 -21.46 -13.91
CA GLU A 440 -1.17 -22.78 -13.63
C GLU A 440 -2.15 -22.67 -12.45
N PRO A 441 -3.45 -23.02 -12.61
CA PRO A 441 -4.41 -22.88 -11.52
C PRO A 441 -4.19 -23.85 -10.36
N ASP A 442 -3.71 -25.07 -10.63
CA ASP A 442 -3.63 -26.16 -9.65
C ASP A 442 -2.72 -25.86 -8.43
N PRO A 443 -1.51 -25.29 -8.58
CA PRO A 443 -0.73 -24.80 -7.44
C PRO A 443 -1.45 -23.71 -6.63
N VAL A 444 -2.12 -22.77 -7.30
CA VAL A 444 -2.83 -21.65 -6.66
C VAL A 444 -4.08 -22.15 -5.92
N HIS A 445 -4.77 -23.15 -6.46
CA HIS A 445 -5.89 -23.82 -5.81
C HIS A 445 -5.47 -24.47 -4.49
N ARG A 446 -4.39 -25.27 -4.50
CA ARG A 446 -3.85 -25.91 -3.28
C ARG A 446 -3.38 -24.89 -2.24
N ALA A 447 -2.79 -23.77 -2.67
CA ALA A 447 -2.38 -22.70 -1.77
C ALA A 447 -3.56 -21.90 -1.20
N ALA A 448 -4.66 -21.77 -1.95
CA ALA A 448 -5.93 -21.23 -1.44
C ALA A 448 -6.57 -22.19 -0.41
N GLU A 449 -6.64 -23.49 -0.72
CA GLU A 449 -7.16 -24.52 0.18
C GLU A 449 -6.39 -24.58 1.51
N ALA A 450 -5.07 -24.38 1.49
CA ALA A 450 -4.23 -24.30 2.70
C ALA A 450 -4.59 -23.12 3.63
N LEU A 451 -5.16 -22.03 3.07
CA LEU A 451 -5.72 -20.91 3.83
C LEU A 451 -7.20 -21.10 4.20
N GLY A 452 -7.84 -22.19 3.74
CA GLY A 452 -9.27 -22.46 3.87
C GLY A 452 -10.15 -21.87 2.75
N ALA A 453 -9.54 -21.31 1.70
CA ALA A 453 -10.24 -20.52 0.67
C ALA A 453 -10.58 -21.33 -0.59
N ARG A 454 -11.68 -20.95 -1.23
CA ARG A 454 -11.96 -21.33 -2.63
C ARG A 454 -11.23 -20.40 -3.60
N LEU A 455 -10.66 -20.94 -4.68
CA LEU A 455 -10.17 -20.14 -5.79
C LEU A 455 -11.33 -19.66 -6.67
N VAL A 456 -11.32 -18.38 -7.05
CA VAL A 456 -12.30 -17.73 -7.92
C VAL A 456 -11.54 -17.15 -9.11
N LEU A 457 -11.75 -17.72 -10.29
CA LEU A 457 -11.17 -17.23 -11.54
C LEU A 457 -12.18 -16.32 -12.27
N ALA A 458 -11.75 -15.13 -12.62
CA ALA A 458 -12.55 -14.14 -13.35
C ALA A 458 -11.71 -13.42 -14.42
N SER A 459 -12.34 -12.59 -15.26
CA SER A 459 -11.60 -11.55 -15.99
C SER A 459 -11.47 -10.35 -15.06
N LEU A 460 -10.23 -9.93 -14.76
CA LEU A 460 -9.94 -8.81 -13.86
C LEU A 460 -8.99 -7.78 -14.51
N ALA A 461 -8.26 -8.18 -15.54
CA ALA A 461 -7.33 -7.32 -16.27
C ALA A 461 -8.02 -6.42 -17.31
N VAL A 462 -7.41 -5.27 -17.60
CA VAL A 462 -7.81 -4.38 -18.70
C VAL A 462 -7.70 -5.06 -20.07
N ALA A 463 -8.64 -4.74 -20.96
CA ALA A 463 -8.71 -5.28 -22.32
C ALA A 463 -7.55 -4.85 -23.25
N ASP A 464 -6.70 -3.89 -22.85
CA ASP A 464 -5.50 -3.49 -23.62
C ASP A 464 -4.38 -4.57 -23.61
N GLY A 465 -4.55 -5.62 -22.80
CA GLY A 465 -3.63 -6.75 -22.73
C GLY A 465 -2.48 -6.58 -21.73
N SER A 466 -2.35 -5.43 -21.08
CA SER A 466 -1.36 -5.18 -20.01
C SER A 466 -1.81 -5.76 -18.65
N PRO A 467 -0.86 -6.09 -17.74
CA PRO A 467 -1.18 -6.65 -16.42
C PRO A 467 -1.63 -5.57 -15.43
N LYS A 468 -2.72 -4.84 -15.76
CA LYS A 468 -3.35 -3.86 -14.88
C LYS A 468 -4.78 -4.29 -14.56
N HIS A 469 -5.16 -4.23 -13.29
CA HIS A 469 -6.54 -4.49 -12.89
C HIS A 469 -7.47 -3.41 -13.46
N ASP A 470 -8.57 -3.83 -14.06
CA ASP A 470 -9.69 -2.98 -14.43
C ASP A 470 -10.66 -2.86 -13.25
N PRO A 471 -10.94 -1.65 -12.74
CA PRO A 471 -11.92 -1.47 -11.65
C PRO A 471 -13.33 -1.94 -11.99
N GLU A 472 -13.76 -1.89 -13.26
CA GLU A 472 -15.11 -2.30 -13.64
C GLU A 472 -15.24 -3.83 -13.57
N SER A 473 -14.34 -4.55 -14.24
CA SER A 473 -14.24 -6.02 -14.20
C SER A 473 -14.02 -6.55 -12.78
N LEU A 474 -13.16 -5.90 -11.97
CA LEU A 474 -12.95 -6.25 -10.56
C LEU A 474 -14.23 -6.05 -9.74
N GLY A 475 -14.98 -4.98 -9.97
CA GLY A 475 -16.29 -4.77 -9.35
C GLY A 475 -17.28 -5.88 -9.70
N THR A 476 -17.42 -6.20 -10.99
CA THR A 476 -18.29 -7.30 -11.47
C THR A 476 -17.92 -8.65 -10.84
N ALA A 477 -16.63 -8.92 -10.64
CA ALA A 477 -16.16 -10.15 -10.00
C ALA A 477 -16.40 -10.18 -8.48
N LEU A 478 -16.38 -9.02 -7.81
CA LEU A 478 -16.61 -8.90 -6.37
C LEU A 478 -18.10 -9.03 -5.98
N VAL A 479 -19.05 -8.59 -6.83
CA VAL A 479 -20.50 -8.68 -6.54
C VAL A 479 -20.95 -10.09 -6.08
N PRO A 480 -20.71 -11.19 -6.83
CA PRO A 480 -21.12 -12.53 -6.41
C PRO A 480 -20.27 -13.14 -5.28
N VAL A 481 -19.15 -12.50 -4.91
CA VAL A 481 -18.38 -12.89 -3.72
C VAL A 481 -18.99 -12.25 -2.48
N LEU A 482 -19.07 -10.91 -2.47
CA LEU A 482 -19.52 -10.11 -1.33
C LEU A 482 -21.01 -10.26 -1.04
N GLY A 483 -21.83 -10.47 -2.07
CA GLY A 483 -23.27 -10.67 -1.95
C GLY A 483 -23.71 -12.10 -1.61
N SER A 484 -22.79 -13.03 -1.33
CA SER A 484 -23.12 -14.46 -1.17
C SER A 484 -23.89 -14.84 0.11
N ASP A 485 -24.11 -13.89 1.03
CA ASP A 485 -24.84 -14.07 2.30
C ASP A 485 -26.14 -13.23 2.41
N ARG A 486 -26.77 -12.86 1.28
CA ARG A 486 -28.00 -12.05 1.21
C ARG A 486 -29.26 -12.82 0.77
#